data_AF-A0A429BQ28-F1
#
_entry.id   AF-A0A429BQ28-F1
#
_cell.length_a   1.000
_cell.length_b   1.000
_cell.length_c   1.000
_cell.angle_alpha   90.00
_cell.angle_beta   90.00
_cell.angle_gamma   90.00
#
_symmetry.space_group_name_H-M   'P 1'
#
loop_
_entity.id
_entity.type
_entity.pdbx_description
1 polymer ?
#
loop_
_entity_poly.entity_id
_entity_poly.type
_entity_poly.pdbx_seq_one_letter_code
_entity_poly.pdbx_strand_id
1 'polypeptide(L)'
;MATNQEIHVTSSTISKTRQRVDSELKTGMISFVKGLMPLTAVDGLGFGVLGNMIIGSTYEGVRGRAEGLMTDAEDALDGWCDGLTVCERNWRTAEDASIIQYRS
;
A
#
# COMPACT_ATOMS: atom_id res chain seq x y z
N MET A 1 -13.60 27.97 -17.20
CA MET A 1 -13.81 26.76 -18.04
C MET A 1 -12.85 25.71 -17.55
N ALA A 2 -13.33 24.68 -16.85
CA ALA A 2 -12.50 23.54 -16.51
C ALA A 2 -12.30 22.72 -17.79
N THR A 3 -11.07 22.69 -18.31
CA THR A 3 -10.71 21.77 -19.39
C THR A 3 -10.77 20.35 -18.82
N ASN A 4 -11.80 19.59 -19.17
CA ASN A 4 -11.81 18.14 -19.03
C ASN A 4 -10.64 17.62 -19.86
N GLN A 5 -9.48 17.38 -19.23
CA GLN A 5 -8.43 16.61 -19.87
C GLN A 5 -8.98 15.20 -20.07
N GLU A 6 -9.07 14.75 -21.31
CA GLU A 6 -9.32 13.33 -21.58
C GLU A 6 -8.18 12.53 -20.93
N ILE A 7 -8.51 11.78 -19.88
CA ILE A 7 -7.55 10.89 -19.22
C ILE A 7 -7.45 9.65 -20.11
N HIS A 8 -6.45 9.61 -20.98
CA HIS A 8 -6.14 8.40 -21.73
C HIS A 8 -5.39 7.42 -20.82
N VAL A 9 -5.95 6.21 -20.68
CA VAL A 9 -5.20 5.09 -20.13
C VAL A 9 -4.21 4.64 -21.19
N THR A 10 -2.92 4.78 -20.88
CA THR A 10 -1.76 4.33 -21.65
C THR A 10 -0.90 3.41 -20.80
N SER A 11 -0.04 2.60 -21.42
CA SER A 11 0.94 1.79 -20.70
C SER A 11 1.81 2.67 -19.78
N SER A 12 2.20 3.85 -20.25
CA SER A 12 2.96 4.85 -19.48
C SER A 12 2.20 5.35 -18.24
N THR A 13 0.91 5.67 -18.36
CA THR A 13 0.11 6.11 -17.21
C THR A 13 -0.10 5.00 -16.20
N ILE A 14 -0.26 3.74 -16.64
CA ILE A 14 -0.35 2.58 -15.74
C ILE A 14 0.97 2.40 -14.99
N SER A 15 2.10 2.47 -15.70
CA SER A 15 3.44 2.36 -15.12
C SER A 15 3.70 3.44 -14.06
N LYS A 16 3.32 4.69 -14.34
CA LYS A 16 3.41 5.81 -13.38
C LYS A 16 2.53 5.58 -12.16
N THR A 17 1.29 5.13 -12.35
CA THR A 17 0.40 4.79 -11.23
C THR A 17 0.99 3.69 -10.37
N ARG A 18 1.50 2.61 -10.97
CA ARG A 18 2.18 1.52 -10.26
C ARG A 18 3.36 2.04 -9.44
N GLN A 19 4.20 2.88 -10.01
CA GLN A 19 5.33 3.49 -9.30
C GLN A 19 4.89 4.32 -8.10
N ARG A 20 3.79 5.09 -8.21
CA ARG A 20 3.26 5.87 -7.09
C ARG A 20 2.67 4.98 -6.00
N VAL A 21 1.94 3.93 -6.37
CA VAL A 21 1.43 2.93 -5.41
C VAL A 21 2.59 2.31 -4.63
N ASP A 22 3.66 1.90 -5.32
CA ASP A 22 4.82 1.25 -4.70
C ASP A 22 5.65 2.21 -3.82
N SER A 23 5.97 3.40 -4.34
CA SER A 23 6.85 4.35 -3.64
C SER A 23 6.13 5.18 -2.59
N GLU A 24 4.96 5.75 -2.89
CA GLU A 24 4.25 6.66 -1.99
C GLU A 24 3.42 5.87 -0.96
N LEU A 25 2.61 4.92 -1.42
CA LEU A 25 1.68 4.21 -0.53
C LEU A 25 2.34 3.05 0.20
N LYS A 26 2.95 2.10 -0.53
CA LYS A 26 3.56 0.92 0.11
C LYS A 26 4.77 1.32 0.92
N THR A 27 5.80 1.84 0.28
CA THR A 27 7.08 2.15 0.94
C THR A 27 6.96 3.36 1.86
N GLY A 28 6.43 4.48 1.34
CA GLY A 28 6.41 5.77 2.03
C GLY A 28 5.45 5.84 3.22
N MET A 29 4.33 5.11 3.17
CA MET A 29 3.32 5.14 4.23
C MET A 29 3.24 3.83 5.01
N ILE A 30 2.90 2.72 4.35
CA ILE A 30 2.58 1.48 5.09
C ILE A 30 3.85 0.88 5.72
N SER A 31 4.90 0.64 4.94
CA SER A 31 6.15 0.06 5.46
C SER A 31 6.82 0.97 6.49
N PHE A 32 6.72 2.29 6.31
CA PHE A 32 7.18 3.24 7.32
C PHE A 32 6.43 3.08 8.66
N VAL A 33 5.09 3.11 8.64
CA VAL A 33 4.28 2.97 9.86
C VAL A 33 4.49 1.59 10.50
N LYS A 34 4.53 0.53 9.71
CA LYS A 34 4.85 -0.83 10.18
C LYS A 34 6.22 -0.89 10.86
N GLY A 35 7.22 -0.22 10.30
CA GLY A 35 8.56 -0.10 10.88
C GLY A 35 8.60 0.64 12.23
N LEU A 36 7.60 1.47 12.54
CA LEU A 36 7.48 2.13 13.84
C LEU A 36 6.80 1.26 14.90
N MET A 37 6.10 0.19 14.51
CA MET A 37 5.36 -0.66 15.44
C MET A 37 6.20 -1.32 16.54
N PRO A 38 7.44 -1.77 16.30
CA PRO A 38 8.29 -2.27 17.37
C PRO A 38 8.53 -1.25 18.48
N LEU A 39 8.50 0.06 18.19
CA LEU A 39 8.66 1.14 19.18
C LEU A 39 7.49 1.27 20.14
N THR A 40 6.36 0.62 19.81
CA THR A 40 5.19 0.55 20.70
C THR A 40 5.29 -0.63 21.68
N ALA A 41 6.39 -1.39 21.68
CA ALA A 41 6.55 -2.47 22.64
C ALA A 41 6.69 -1.94 24.06
N VAL A 42 5.93 -2.55 24.97
CA VAL A 42 6.01 -2.26 26.40
C VAL A 42 6.59 -3.47 27.09
N ASP A 43 7.90 -3.45 27.33
CA ASP A 43 8.63 -4.56 27.96
C ASP A 43 8.34 -4.65 29.49
N GLY A 44 8.29 -5.88 30.02
CA GLY A 44 8.30 -6.16 31.46
C GLY A 44 7.08 -5.64 32.23
N LEU A 45 7.32 -4.92 33.35
CA LEU A 45 6.29 -4.24 34.15
C LEU A 45 5.95 -2.86 33.57
N GLY A 46 5.96 -2.66 32.24
CA GLY A 46 5.85 -1.33 31.64
C GLY A 46 4.56 -0.55 31.94
N PHE A 47 3.53 -1.20 32.48
CA PHE A 47 2.33 -0.56 33.07
C PHE A 47 2.29 -0.60 34.62
N GLY A 48 3.37 -1.01 35.27
CA GLY A 48 3.39 -1.50 36.65
C GLY A 48 2.72 -2.88 36.79
N VAL A 49 2.87 -3.53 37.96
CA VAL A 49 2.25 -4.86 38.22
C VAL A 49 0.72 -4.80 38.05
N LEU A 50 0.09 -3.80 38.68
CA LEU A 50 -1.36 -3.65 38.65
C LEU A 50 -1.85 -3.25 37.24
N GLY A 51 -1.17 -2.33 36.57
CA GLY A 51 -1.55 -1.96 35.20
C GLY A 51 -1.37 -3.14 34.24
N ASN A 52 -0.31 -3.94 34.38
CA ASN A 52 -0.12 -5.09 33.52
C ASN A 52 -1.22 -6.16 33.70
N MET A 53 -1.68 -6.38 34.93
CA MET A 53 -2.83 -7.27 35.19
C MET A 53 -4.14 -6.79 34.58
N ILE A 54 -4.34 -5.47 34.47
CA ILE A 54 -5.61 -4.89 34.01
C ILE A 54 -5.61 -4.70 32.48
N ILE A 55 -4.53 -4.19 31.91
CA ILE A 55 -4.48 -3.73 30.50
C ILE A 55 -3.41 -4.39 29.63
N GLY A 56 -2.47 -5.14 30.21
CA GLY A 56 -1.32 -5.69 29.45
C GLY A 56 -1.73 -6.61 28.30
N SER A 57 -2.63 -7.56 28.55
CA SER A 57 -3.08 -8.50 27.51
C SER A 57 -3.89 -7.80 26.40
N THR A 58 -4.75 -6.85 26.79
CA THR A 58 -5.52 -6.04 25.84
C THR A 58 -4.60 -5.19 24.98
N TYR A 59 -3.57 -4.58 25.57
CA TYR A 59 -2.59 -3.77 24.86
C TYR A 59 -1.84 -4.60 23.81
N GLU A 60 -1.28 -5.75 24.20
CA GLU A 60 -0.60 -6.64 23.25
C GLU A 60 -1.55 -7.19 22.17
N GLY A 61 -2.80 -7.48 22.52
CA GLY A 61 -3.82 -7.86 21.53
C GLY A 61 -4.09 -6.76 20.50
N VAL A 62 -4.16 -5.50 20.94
CA VAL A 62 -4.32 -4.34 20.04
C VAL A 62 -3.08 -4.16 19.17
N ARG A 63 -1.88 -4.30 19.72
CA ARG A 63 -0.63 -4.25 18.96
C ARG A 63 -0.55 -5.32 17.88
N GLY A 64 -0.81 -6.58 18.25
CA GLY A 64 -0.82 -7.69 17.29
C GLY A 64 -1.87 -7.49 16.19
N ARG A 65 -3.05 -6.96 16.53
CA ARG A 65 -4.07 -6.62 15.52
C ARG A 65 -3.61 -5.51 14.58
N ALA A 66 -2.96 -4.47 15.10
CA ALA A 66 -2.41 -3.40 14.27
C ALA A 66 -1.32 -3.94 13.31
N GLU A 67 -0.50 -4.88 13.77
CA GLU A 67 0.57 -5.48 12.95
C GLU A 67 0.01 -6.33 11.81
N GLY A 68 -1.03 -7.12 12.12
CA GLY A 68 -1.80 -7.86 11.12
C GLY A 68 -2.40 -6.93 10.07
N LEU A 69 -3.08 -5.86 10.50
CA LEU A 69 -3.68 -4.89 9.57
C LEU A 69 -2.66 -4.22 8.65
N MET A 70 -1.48 -3.89 9.16
CA MET A 70 -0.41 -3.30 8.34
C MET A 70 0.16 -4.31 7.35
N THR A 71 0.28 -5.57 7.74
CA THR A 71 0.73 -6.65 6.84
C THR A 71 -0.29 -6.90 5.74
N ASP A 72 -1.57 -7.02 6.08
CA ASP A 72 -2.65 -7.17 5.09
C ASP A 72 -2.67 -5.99 4.09
N ALA A 73 -2.37 -4.79 4.57
CA ALA A 73 -2.26 -3.60 3.71
C ALA A 73 -1.06 -3.65 2.75
N GLU A 74 0.11 -4.11 3.20
CA GLU A 74 1.27 -4.32 2.32
C GLU A 74 0.96 -5.37 1.25
N ASP A 75 0.37 -6.49 1.64
CA ASP A 75 0.02 -7.58 0.72
C ASP A 75 -1.01 -7.14 -0.33
N ALA A 76 -2.00 -6.33 0.08
CA ALA A 76 -2.97 -5.75 -0.86
C ALA A 76 -2.30 -4.82 -1.89
N LEU A 77 -1.33 -4.00 -1.46
CA LEU A 77 -0.58 -3.12 -2.34
C LEU A 77 0.34 -3.91 -3.30
N ASP A 78 0.92 -5.01 -2.84
CA ASP A 78 1.66 -5.93 -3.70
C ASP A 78 0.77 -6.54 -4.78
N GLY A 79 -0.42 -7.01 -4.42
CA GLY A 79 -1.41 -7.48 -5.39
C GLY A 79 -1.81 -6.41 -6.41
N TRP A 80 -1.89 -5.14 -6.00
CA TRP A 80 -2.14 -4.04 -6.93
C TRP A 80 -0.96 -3.80 -7.87
N CYS A 81 0.27 -3.82 -7.37
CA CYS A 81 1.47 -3.66 -8.18
C CYS A 81 1.61 -4.78 -9.23
N ASP A 82 1.30 -6.02 -8.86
CA ASP A 82 1.30 -7.16 -9.76
C ASP A 82 0.20 -7.03 -10.82
N GLY A 83 -1.02 -6.71 -10.41
CA GLY A 83 -2.14 -6.46 -11.32
C GLY A 83 -1.84 -5.34 -12.32
N LEU A 84 -1.30 -4.22 -11.85
CA LEU A 84 -0.89 -3.10 -12.70
C LEU A 84 0.24 -3.49 -13.65
N THR A 85 1.17 -4.35 -13.24
CA THR A 85 2.23 -4.87 -14.11
C THR A 85 1.65 -5.68 -15.28
N VAL A 86 0.66 -6.53 -15.01
CA VAL A 86 -0.04 -7.29 -16.06
C VAL A 86 -0.80 -6.34 -16.99
N CYS A 87 -1.54 -5.38 -16.43
CA CYS A 87 -2.25 -4.37 -17.22
C CYS A 87 -1.30 -3.56 -18.11
N GLU A 88 -0.17 -3.10 -17.57
CA GLU A 88 0.87 -2.35 -18.30
C GLU A 88 1.36 -3.14 -19.52
N ARG A 89 1.68 -4.42 -19.34
CA ARG A 89 2.17 -5.30 -20.42
C ARG A 89 1.12 -5.52 -21.51
N ASN A 90 -0.11 -5.78 -21.11
CA ASN A 90 -1.22 -5.98 -22.06
C ASN A 90 -1.49 -4.70 -22.85
N TRP A 91 -1.50 -3.55 -22.18
CA TRP A 91 -1.74 -2.26 -22.82
C TRP A 91 -0.62 -1.90 -23.80
N ARG A 92 0.63 -2.11 -23.39
CA ARG A 92 1.79 -1.90 -24.25
C ARG A 92 1.74 -2.77 -25.51
N THR A 93 1.35 -4.04 -25.36
CA THR A 93 1.19 -4.95 -26.50
C THR A 93 0.10 -4.44 -27.46
N ALA A 94 -1.01 -3.92 -26.94
CA ALA A 94 -2.09 -3.37 -27.75
C ALA A 94 -1.69 -2.05 -28.46
N GLU A 95 -0.89 -1.20 -27.78
CA GLU A 95 -0.29 0.00 -28.37
C GLU A 95 0.68 -0.37 -29.50
N ASP A 96 1.60 -1.31 -29.26
CA ASP A 96 2.59 -1.76 -30.24
C ASP A 96 1.93 -2.41 -31.47
N ALA A 97 0.80 -3.11 -31.28
CA ALA A 97 0.00 -3.68 -32.35
C ALA A 97 -0.93 -2.68 -33.06
N SER A 98 -0.91 -1.39 -32.67
CA SER A 98 -1.81 -0.35 -33.18
C SER A 98 -3.31 -0.68 -33.04
N ILE A 99 -3.66 -1.55 -32.07
CA ILE A 99 -5.04 -1.90 -31.75
C ILE A 99 -5.73 -0.72 -31.06
N ILE A 100 -4.99 0.04 -30.26
CA ILE A 100 -5.46 1.23 -29.57
C ILE A 100 -4.97 2.47 -30.33
N GLN A 101 -5.90 3.36 -30.68
CA GLN A 101 -5.61 4.66 -31.28
C GLN A 101 -6.06 5.77 -30.35
N TYR A 102 -5.12 6.58 -29.89
CA TYR A 102 -5.40 7.78 -29.12
C TYR A 102 -5.83 8.89 -30.09
N ARG A 103 -7.03 9.45 -29.89
CA ARG A 103 -7.48 10.60 -30.68
C ARG A 103 -6.70 11.83 -30.21
N SER A 104 -6.05 12.52 -31.13
CA SER A 104 -5.37 13.80 -30.92
C SER A 104 -6.34 14.97 -30.89
#